data_AF-A0AA96JHU6-F1
#
_entry.id   AF-A0AA96JHU6-F1
#
_cell.length_a   1.000
_cell.length_b   1.000
_cell.length_c   1.000
_cell.angle_alpha   90.00
_cell.angle_beta   90.00
_cell.angle_gamma   90.00
#
_symmetry.space_group_name_H-M   'P 1'
#
loop_
_entity.id
_entity.type
_entity.pdbx_description
1 polymer ?
#
loop_
_entity_poly.entity_id
_entity_poly.type
_entity_poly.pdbx_seq_one_letter_code
_entity_poly.pdbx_strand_id
1 'polypeptide(L)'
;MDTLFELPEPEAPEEAVIAHYRLSDNEYGSRAEREAIFDAERAMAVAAEEAGVGEIDGNEFGGGEAVLYAYGKDAEALFKVMEPTLRGLPLRPAHVVLRQGSRETESRVDL
;
A
#
# COMPACT_ATOMS: atom_id res chain seq x y z
N MET A 1 39.65 -22.72 10.42
CA MET A 1 39.22 -22.29 9.07
C MET A 1 37.78 -21.91 9.26
N ASP A 2 37.63 -20.72 9.83
CA ASP A 2 36.40 -20.24 10.44
C ASP A 2 35.59 -19.61 9.32
N THR A 3 34.60 -20.35 8.85
CA THR A 3 33.54 -19.80 8.02
C THR A 3 32.71 -18.87 8.92
N LEU A 4 33.12 -17.61 8.95
CA LEU A 4 32.30 -16.51 9.44
C LEU A 4 31.03 -16.54 8.59
N PHE A 5 29.92 -17.00 9.17
CA PHE A 5 28.61 -16.71 8.62
C PHE A 5 28.47 -15.20 8.71
N GLU A 6 28.67 -14.49 7.59
CA GLU A 6 28.09 -13.16 7.41
C GLU A 6 26.58 -13.36 7.50
N LEU A 7 26.04 -13.20 8.71
CA LEU A 7 24.62 -12.95 8.87
C LEU A 7 24.34 -11.69 8.06
N PRO A 8 23.36 -11.70 7.14
CA PRO A 8 23.02 -10.49 6.40
C PRO A 8 22.81 -9.37 7.43
N GLU A 9 23.36 -8.19 7.13
CA GLU A 9 23.03 -6.99 7.89
C GLU A 9 21.49 -6.91 7.99
N PRO A 10 20.92 -6.63 9.18
CA PRO A 10 19.47 -6.58 9.31
C PRO A 10 18.94 -5.60 8.27
N GLU A 11 18.20 -6.12 7.28
CA GLU A 11 17.53 -5.30 6.28
C GLU A 11 16.71 -4.27 7.04
N ALA A 12 16.82 -3.00 6.64
CA ALA A 12 16.04 -1.94 7.27
C ALA A 12 14.57 -2.37 7.27
N PRO A 13 13.83 -2.20 8.39
CA PRO A 13 12.46 -2.65 8.47
C PRO A 13 11.64 -2.02 7.34
N GLU A 14 10.93 -2.86 6.59
CA GLU A 14 10.11 -2.38 5.48
C GLU A 14 9.04 -1.41 5.98
N GLU A 15 8.99 -0.25 5.34
CA GLU A 15 7.98 0.77 5.55
C GLU A 15 6.72 0.41 4.76
N ALA A 16 5.56 0.93 5.19
CA ALA A 16 4.28 0.55 4.60
C ALA A 16 3.46 1.76 4.16
N VAL A 17 2.75 1.58 3.04
CA VAL A 17 1.69 2.46 2.56
C VAL A 17 0.40 1.66 2.58
N ILE A 18 -0.55 2.07 3.43
CA ILE A 18 -1.82 1.36 3.62
C ILE A 18 -2.96 2.29 3.23
N ALA A 19 -3.63 2.02 2.11
CA ALA A 19 -4.72 2.86 1.62
C ALA A 19 -6.08 2.24 1.96
N HIS A 20 -6.93 3.00 2.63
CA HIS A 20 -8.27 2.61 3.04
C HIS A 20 -9.33 3.34 2.22
N TYR A 21 -10.33 2.60 1.76
CA TYR A 21 -11.49 3.12 1.03
C TYR A 21 -12.78 2.59 1.64
N ARG A 22 -13.75 3.48 1.81
CA ARG A 22 -15.11 3.07 2.14
C ARG A 22 -15.85 2.56 0.90
N LEU A 23 -16.53 1.43 1.04
CA LEU A 23 -17.38 0.82 0.02
C LEU A 23 -18.85 1.23 0.18
N SER A 24 -19.64 0.97 -0.84
CA SER A 24 -21.06 1.31 -0.90
C SER A 24 -21.95 0.51 0.06
N ASP A 25 -21.50 -0.66 0.53
CA ASP A 25 -22.20 -1.50 1.49
C ASP A 25 -21.36 -1.76 2.77
N ASN A 26 -21.88 -2.59 3.68
CA ASN A 26 -21.20 -2.97 4.92
C ASN A 26 -20.49 -4.34 4.83
N GLU A 27 -20.33 -4.87 3.61
CA GLU A 27 -19.78 -6.20 3.36
C GLU A 27 -18.52 -6.07 2.48
N TYR A 28 -18.65 -6.34 1.18
CA TYR A 28 -17.53 -6.45 0.23
C TYR A 28 -17.61 -5.44 -0.92
N GLY A 29 -18.56 -4.51 -0.86
CA GLY A 29 -18.88 -3.58 -1.92
C GLY A 29 -19.49 -4.24 -3.16
N SER A 30 -19.79 -3.41 -4.15
CA SER A 30 -20.24 -3.85 -5.45
C SER A 30 -19.11 -4.49 -6.26
N ARG A 31 -19.49 -5.23 -7.30
CA ARG A 31 -18.53 -5.79 -8.26
C ARG A 31 -17.67 -4.70 -8.92
N ALA A 32 -18.29 -3.58 -9.29
CA ALA A 32 -17.60 -2.47 -9.95
C ALA A 32 -16.57 -1.79 -9.03
N GLU A 33 -16.88 -1.66 -7.74
CA GLU A 33 -15.91 -1.15 -6.76
C GLU A 33 -14.70 -2.06 -6.61
N ARG A 34 -14.93 -3.39 -6.53
CA ARG A 34 -13.83 -4.36 -6.47
C ARG A 34 -12.97 -4.34 -7.73
N GLU A 35 -13.61 -4.30 -8.91
CA GLU A 35 -12.90 -4.19 -10.20
C GLU A 35 -12.04 -2.93 -10.25
N ALA A 36 -12.54 -1.77 -9.80
CA ALA A 36 -11.77 -0.53 -9.74
C ALA A 36 -10.54 -0.64 -8.83
N ILE A 37 -10.67 -1.28 -7.66
CA ILE A 37 -9.55 -1.51 -6.73
C ILE A 37 -8.51 -2.45 -7.34
N PHE A 38 -8.93 -3.56 -7.97
CA PHE A 38 -8.00 -4.47 -8.64
C PHE A 38 -7.27 -3.81 -9.82
N ASP A 39 -7.96 -2.97 -10.59
CA ASP A 39 -7.34 -2.22 -11.69
C ASP A 39 -6.30 -1.23 -11.17
N ALA A 40 -6.62 -0.52 -10.09
CA ALA A 40 -5.70 0.38 -9.40
C ALA A 40 -4.47 -0.36 -8.84
N GLU A 41 -4.66 -1.50 -8.19
CA GLU A 41 -3.59 -2.33 -7.67
C GLU A 41 -2.59 -2.72 -8.76
N ARG A 42 -3.08 -3.26 -9.90
CA ARG A 42 -2.21 -3.66 -11.01
C ARG A 42 -1.47 -2.48 -11.63
N ALA A 43 -2.13 -1.33 -11.75
CA ALA A 43 -1.49 -0.13 -12.28
C ALA A 43 -0.38 0.39 -11.34
N MET A 44 -0.62 0.39 -10.03
CA MET A 44 0.37 0.78 -9.04
C MET A 44 1.51 -0.23 -8.93
N ALA A 45 1.25 -1.53 -9.08
CA ALA A 45 2.29 -2.56 -9.07
C ALA A 45 3.31 -2.34 -10.17
N VAL A 46 2.84 -2.08 -11.41
CA VAL A 46 3.73 -1.72 -12.53
C VAL A 46 4.50 -0.45 -12.23
N ALA A 47 3.83 0.60 -11.75
CA ALA A 47 4.49 1.89 -11.49
C ALA A 47 5.55 1.80 -10.36
N ALA A 48 5.28 1.02 -9.31
CA ALA A 48 6.20 0.83 -8.19
C ALA A 48 7.42 0.00 -8.59
N GLU A 49 7.22 -1.03 -9.42
CA GLU A 49 8.30 -1.83 -10.01
C GLU A 49 9.19 -0.98 -10.93
N GLU A 50 8.61 -0.22 -11.86
CA GLU A 50 9.34 0.65 -12.78
C GLU A 50 10.16 1.73 -12.05
N ALA A 51 9.64 2.23 -10.92
CA ALA A 51 10.31 3.22 -10.09
C ALA A 51 11.33 2.62 -9.10
N GLY A 52 11.27 1.30 -8.84
CA GLY A 52 12.13 0.61 -7.89
C GLY A 52 11.97 1.11 -6.45
N VAL A 53 10.75 1.48 -6.06
CA VAL A 53 10.45 2.09 -4.74
C VAL A 53 9.79 1.12 -3.76
N GLY A 54 9.28 -0.01 -4.24
CA GLY A 54 8.59 -1.01 -3.42
C GLY A 54 7.68 -1.88 -4.27
N GLU A 55 6.79 -2.60 -3.60
CA GLU A 55 5.82 -3.50 -4.21
C GLU A 55 4.42 -3.29 -3.63
N ILE A 56 3.42 -3.63 -4.45
CA ILE A 56 2.04 -3.72 -3.99
C ILE A 56 1.79 -5.19 -3.61
N ASP A 57 1.54 -5.44 -2.33
CA ASP A 57 1.35 -6.78 -1.77
C ASP A 57 -0.07 -7.32 -2.07
N GLY A 58 -1.05 -6.42 -2.09
CA GLY A 58 -2.40 -6.75 -2.52
C GLY A 58 -3.49 -5.92 -1.85
N ASN A 59 -4.66 -6.51 -1.73
CA ASN A 59 -5.85 -5.90 -1.17
C ASN A 59 -6.64 -6.84 -0.25
N GLU A 60 -7.43 -6.24 0.63
CA GLU A 60 -8.46 -6.92 1.42
C GLU A 60 -9.81 -6.21 1.27
N PHE A 61 -10.90 -6.98 1.26
CA PHE A 61 -12.27 -6.48 1.28
C PHE A 61 -13.03 -7.05 2.46
N GLY A 62 -13.77 -6.22 3.18
CA GLY A 62 -14.63 -6.65 4.26
C GLY A 62 -15.11 -5.50 5.14
N GLY A 63 -16.21 -5.69 5.87
CA GLY A 63 -16.77 -4.66 6.76
C GLY A 63 -17.21 -3.37 6.04
N GLY A 64 -17.39 -3.42 4.72
CA GLY A 64 -17.64 -2.26 3.88
C GLY A 64 -16.40 -1.41 3.61
N GLU A 65 -15.21 -2.00 3.70
CA GLU A 65 -13.95 -1.33 3.38
C GLU A 65 -13.13 -2.16 2.38
N ALA A 66 -12.32 -1.44 1.59
CA ALA A 66 -11.21 -2.00 0.85
C ALA A 66 -9.91 -1.42 1.39
N VAL A 67 -8.92 -2.27 1.63
CA VAL A 67 -7.59 -1.89 2.10
C VAL A 67 -6.56 -2.37 1.08
N LEU A 68 -5.67 -1.48 0.64
CA LEU A 68 -4.53 -1.80 -0.24
C LEU A 68 -3.25 -1.71 0.56
N TYR A 69 -2.39 -2.71 0.43
CA TYR A 69 -1.12 -2.83 1.14
C TYR A 69 0.05 -2.74 0.17
N ALA A 70 1.04 -1.92 0.51
CA ALA A 70 2.27 -1.79 -0.23
C ALA A 70 3.45 -1.60 0.73
N TYR A 71 4.60 -2.14 0.35
CA TYR A 71 5.80 -2.15 1.18
C TYR A 71 7.03 -1.71 0.40
N GLY A 72 7.95 -1.04 1.07
CA GLY A 72 9.20 -0.59 0.46
C GLY A 72 10.15 0.00 1.50
N LYS A 73 11.33 0.41 1.05
CA LYS A 73 12.35 1.02 1.92
C LYS A 73 12.02 2.45 2.37
N ASP A 74 11.07 3.09 1.70
CA ASP A 74 10.67 4.49 1.90
C ASP A 74 9.18 4.65 1.54
N ALA A 75 8.32 4.74 2.57
CA ALA A 75 6.88 4.86 2.41
C ALA A 75 6.47 6.17 1.73
N GLU A 76 7.25 7.25 1.88
CA GLU A 76 6.94 8.51 1.21
C GLU A 76 7.24 8.44 -0.29
N ALA A 77 8.35 7.81 -0.67
CA ALA A 77 8.70 7.58 -2.07
C ALA A 77 7.70 6.63 -2.75
N LEU A 78 7.32 5.56 -2.07
CA LEU A 78 6.30 4.62 -2.55
C LEU A 78 4.93 5.30 -2.68
N PHE A 79 4.51 6.07 -1.67
CA PHE A 79 3.25 6.82 -1.72
C PHE A 79 3.21 7.82 -2.87
N LYS A 80 4.30 8.56 -3.15
CA LYS A 80 4.35 9.50 -4.29
C LYS A 80 4.07 8.83 -5.64
N VAL A 81 4.47 7.57 -5.81
CA VAL A 81 4.20 6.78 -7.02
C VAL A 81 2.75 6.30 -7.05
N MET A 82 2.20 5.89 -5.90
CA MET A 82 0.83 5.39 -5.78
C MET A 82 -0.23 6.50 -5.81
N GLU A 83 0.08 7.68 -5.29
CA GLU A 83 -0.86 8.76 -5.00
C GLU A 83 -1.76 9.15 -6.19
N PRO A 84 -1.26 9.30 -7.44
CA PRO A 84 -2.11 9.66 -8.58
C PRO A 84 -3.22 8.63 -8.82
N THR A 85 -2.90 7.34 -8.74
CA THR A 85 -3.87 6.25 -8.91
C THR A 85 -4.85 6.20 -7.75
N LEU A 86 -4.36 6.32 -6.52
CA LEU A 86 -5.19 6.32 -5.31
C LEU A 86 -6.19 7.48 -5.31
N ARG A 87 -5.76 8.70 -5.64
CA ARG A 87 -6.65 9.87 -5.72
C ARG A 87 -7.69 9.74 -6.84
N GLY A 88 -7.35 9.04 -7.93
CA GLY A 88 -8.22 8.81 -9.08
C GLY A 88 -9.39 7.85 -8.83
N LEU A 89 -9.33 7.02 -7.78
CA LEU A 89 -10.43 6.13 -7.42
C LEU A 89 -11.66 6.93 -6.95
N PRO A 90 -12.89 6.58 -7.38
CA PRO A 90 -14.10 7.30 -7.00
C PRO A 90 -14.68 6.90 -5.63
N LEU A 91 -13.99 6.03 -4.88
CA LEU A 91 -14.46 5.53 -3.59
C LEU A 91 -14.10 6.51 -2.47
N ARG A 92 -15.07 6.93 -1.66
CA ARG A 92 -14.88 7.89 -0.56
C ARG A 92 -15.81 7.58 0.62
N PRO A 93 -15.43 7.92 1.87
CA PRO A 93 -14.15 8.51 2.28
C PRO A 93 -12.95 7.58 2.05
N ALA A 94 -11.77 8.17 1.85
CA ALA A 94 -10.54 7.44 1.60
C ALA A 94 -9.34 8.13 2.26
N HIS A 95 -8.37 7.34 2.71
CA HIS A 95 -7.16 7.85 3.34
C HIS A 95 -6.01 6.85 3.23
N VAL A 96 -4.81 7.33 3.45
CA VAL A 96 -3.58 6.54 3.47
C VAL A 96 -2.90 6.68 4.83
N VAL A 97 -2.39 5.58 5.35
CA VAL A 97 -1.48 5.53 6.48
C VAL A 97 -0.08 5.21 5.95
N LEU A 98 0.88 6.10 6.22
CA LEU A 98 2.29 5.89 5.96
C LEU A 98 2.93 5.44 7.27
N ARG A 99 3.51 4.25 7.29
CA ARG A 99 4.20 3.69 8.46
C ARG A 99 5.69 3.61 8.18
N GLN A 100 6.47 4.41 8.91
CA GLN A 100 7.92 4.54 8.75
C GLN A 100 8.66 3.72 9.81
N GLY A 101 9.72 3.02 9.41
CA GLY A 101 10.62 2.26 10.28
C GLY A 101 9.96 1.37 11.35
N SER A 102 10.46 1.44 12.59
CA SER A 102 9.81 0.82 13.76
C SER A 102 8.39 1.36 13.89
N ARG A 103 7.40 0.47 13.91
CA ARG A 103 5.93 0.65 13.83
C ARG A 103 5.28 1.81 14.62
N GLU A 104 6.04 2.58 15.39
CA GLU A 104 5.62 3.69 16.24
C GLU A 104 5.48 5.04 15.50
N THR A 105 6.00 5.17 14.27
CA THR A 105 5.83 6.39 13.46
C THR A 105 4.85 6.17 12.32
N GLU A 106 3.65 6.72 12.48
CA GLU A 106 2.59 6.68 11.47
C GLU A 106 2.09 8.09 11.14
N SER A 107 1.85 8.35 9.86
CA SER A 107 1.24 9.58 9.36
C SER A 107 0.01 9.25 8.51
N ARG A 108 -1.01 10.12 8.57
CA ARG A 108 -2.25 9.96 7.79
C ARG A 108 -2.35 11.04 6.72
N VAL A 109 -2.76 10.63 5.52
CA VAL A 109 -3.06 11.51 4.39
C VAL A 109 -4.48 11.24 3.89
N ASP A 110 -5.35 12.25 3.84
CA ASP A 110 -6.68 12.12 3.26
C ASP A 110 -6.65 12.32 1.73
N LEU A 111 -7.42 11.50 1.00
CA LEU A 111 -7.40 11.39 -0.47
C LEU A 111 -8.51 12.13 -1.21
#